data_AF-A0A1G2HYR4-F1
#
_entry.id   AF-A0A1G2HYR4-F1
#
_cell.length_a   1.000
_cell.length_b   1.000
_cell.length_c   1.000
_cell.angle_alpha   90.00
_cell.angle_beta   90.00
_cell.angle_gamma   90.00
#
_symmetry.space_group_name_H-M   'P 1'
#
loop_
_entity.id
_entity.type
_entity.pdbx_description
1 polymer ?
#
loop_
_entity_poly.entity_id
_entity_poly.type
_entity_poly.pdbx_seq_one_letter_code
_entity_poly.pdbx_strand_id
1 'polypeptide(L)'
;MYTYQGFIGIFYDWQQLIGSALGIIVPILFGYFIYIYQKWKTRTDNLYLLEKIFVININSTVKTYRNIKVFINEKLSQTINNVDELNKKGVYAISTAFFPRFSIHIVDERFMDMRTGSDYLEDRLLQVIEISKDFALSIDSLREQFEFTVKQQYDMASNKLNSQQAQNMQYKELLQEFGRVVEHDTKENVKTYLKLLVYARITANTIRKLGILHWRLKFRHSFRCFKNKEDFNKYRDSKFDIIDNFIQNKVEKELNDILKAEEIN
;
A
#
# COMPACT_ATOMS: atom_id res chain seq x y z
N MET A 1 3.50 -5.16 84.04
CA MET A 1 4.38 -5.16 82.85
C MET A 1 3.72 -6.00 81.75
N TYR A 2 2.59 -5.56 81.17
CA TYR A 2 1.80 -6.38 80.21
C TYR A 2 1.12 -5.57 79.08
N THR A 3 1.43 -4.29 78.90
CA THR A 3 0.80 -3.46 77.85
C THR A 3 1.66 -3.31 76.58
N TYR A 4 2.96 -3.61 76.65
CA TYR A 4 3.87 -3.49 75.50
C TYR A 4 3.80 -4.65 74.49
N GLN A 5 3.39 -5.85 74.93
CA GLN A 5 3.34 -7.03 74.06
C GLN A 5 2.12 -7.04 73.11
N GLY A 6 0.99 -6.48 73.53
CA GLY A 6 -0.23 -6.41 72.69
C GLY A 6 -0.11 -5.40 71.54
N PHE A 7 0.53 -4.25 71.78
CA PHE A 7 0.72 -3.22 70.75
C PHE A 7 1.73 -3.63 69.66
N ILE A 8 2.79 -4.36 70.06
CA ILE A 8 3.78 -4.92 69.13
C ILE A 8 3.16 -6.06 68.29
N GLY A 9 2.33 -6.93 68.90
CA GLY A 9 1.63 -8.00 68.18
C GLY A 9 0.70 -7.48 67.08
N ILE A 10 -0.10 -6.45 67.37
CA ILE A 10 -1.00 -5.82 66.38
C ILE A 10 -0.20 -5.21 65.22
N PHE A 11 0.96 -4.62 65.49
CA PHE A 11 1.84 -4.07 64.45
C PHE A 11 2.47 -5.16 63.56
N TYR A 12 2.91 -6.28 64.15
CA TYR A 12 3.46 -7.42 63.41
C TYR A 12 2.40 -8.12 62.55
N ASP A 13 1.18 -8.29 63.06
CA ASP A 13 0.06 -8.89 62.32
C ASP A 13 -0.35 -8.00 61.14
N TRP A 14 -0.40 -6.67 61.32
CA TRP A 14 -0.63 -5.72 60.21
C TRP A 14 0.50 -5.75 59.17
N GLN A 15 1.76 -5.88 59.60
CA GLN A 15 2.90 -6.04 58.69
C GLN A 15 2.87 -7.36 57.92
N GLN A 16 2.45 -8.46 58.54
CA GLN A 16 2.27 -9.75 57.88
C GLN A 16 1.10 -9.74 56.88
N LEU A 17 0.01 -9.03 57.21
CA LEU A 17 -1.16 -8.88 56.35
C LEU A 17 -0.83 -7.98 55.14
N ILE A 18 -0.08 -6.90 55.34
CA ILE A 18 0.46 -6.07 54.24
C ILE A 18 1.51 -6.85 53.43
N GLY A 19 2.40 -7.59 54.08
CA GLY A 19 3.45 -8.38 53.43
C GLY A 19 2.89 -9.52 52.57
N SER A 20 1.86 -10.21 53.03
CA SER A 20 1.15 -11.24 52.26
C SER A 20 0.29 -10.65 51.15
N ALA A 21 -0.39 -9.52 51.38
CA ALA A 21 -1.10 -8.78 50.34
C ALA A 21 -0.15 -8.30 49.23
N LEU A 22 0.98 -7.69 49.59
CA LEU A 22 2.03 -7.28 48.64
C LEU A 22 2.69 -8.49 47.97
N GLY A 23 2.87 -9.61 48.68
CA GLY A 23 3.41 -10.85 48.14
C GLY A 23 2.58 -11.44 47.00
N ILE A 24 1.26 -11.21 47.00
CA ILE A 24 0.34 -11.64 45.93
C ILE A 24 0.17 -10.54 44.88
N ILE A 25 0.00 -9.28 45.30
CA ILE A 25 -0.28 -8.16 44.42
C ILE A 25 0.92 -7.80 43.53
N VAL A 26 2.15 -7.84 44.05
CA VAL A 26 3.35 -7.43 43.31
C VAL A 26 3.62 -8.34 42.10
N PRO A 27 3.60 -9.69 42.20
CA PRO A 27 3.72 -10.56 41.03
C PRO A 27 2.59 -10.40 40.02
N ILE A 28 1.35 -10.17 40.47
CA ILE A 28 0.20 -9.92 39.59
C ILE A 28 0.38 -8.62 38.80
N LEU A 29 0.74 -7.53 39.48
CA LEU A 29 1.00 -6.25 38.84
C LEU A 29 2.20 -6.36 37.89
N PHE A 30 3.28 -7.02 38.29
CA PHE A 30 4.45 -7.24 37.46
C PHE A 30 4.11 -8.05 36.19
N GLY A 31 3.34 -9.12 36.33
CA GLY A 31 2.82 -9.90 35.20
C GLY A 31 1.93 -9.06 34.28
N TYR A 32 1.07 -8.21 34.84
CA TYR A 32 0.23 -7.28 34.08
C TYR A 32 1.06 -6.23 33.32
N PHE A 33 2.10 -5.66 33.95
CA PHE A 33 3.03 -4.74 33.29
C PHE A 33 3.80 -5.41 32.16
N ILE A 34 4.28 -6.64 32.35
CA ILE A 34 4.92 -7.43 31.29
C ILE A 34 3.94 -7.65 30.13
N TYR A 35 2.70 -8.05 30.42
CA TYR A 35 1.68 -8.25 29.39
C TYR A 35 1.40 -6.97 28.59
N ILE A 36 1.24 -5.82 29.26
CA ILE A 36 1.06 -4.52 28.59
C ILE A 36 2.28 -4.19 27.73
N TYR A 37 3.48 -4.37 28.29
CA TYR A 37 4.73 -4.06 27.60
C TYR A 37 4.89 -4.90 26.34
N GLN A 38 4.68 -6.22 26.42
CA GLN A 38 4.72 -7.12 25.27
C GLN A 38 3.71 -6.69 24.21
N LYS A 39 2.46 -6.41 24.60
CA LYS A 39 1.41 -5.96 23.68
C LYS A 39 1.76 -4.62 23.01
N TRP A 40 2.38 -3.70 23.75
CA TRP A 40 2.84 -2.42 23.19
C TRP A 40 4.00 -2.63 22.21
N LYS A 41 4.99 -3.45 22.59
CA LYS A 41 6.14 -3.78 21.73
C LYS A 41 5.69 -4.43 20.42
N THR A 42 4.86 -5.47 20.48
CA THR A 42 4.31 -6.14 19.28
C THR A 42 3.58 -5.16 18.35
N ARG A 43 2.81 -4.21 18.90
CA ARG A 43 2.15 -3.19 18.07
C ARG A 43 3.14 -2.27 17.37
N THR A 44 4.17 -1.82 18.09
CA THR A 44 5.23 -0.98 17.54
C THR A 44 6.01 -1.71 16.45
N ASP A 45 6.32 -2.99 16.67
CA ASP A 45 6.98 -3.86 15.70
C ASP A 45 6.11 -4.08 14.46
N ASN A 46 4.81 -4.31 14.62
CA ASN A 46 3.85 -4.41 13.52
C ASN A 46 3.77 -3.11 12.70
N LEU A 47 3.69 -1.95 13.37
CA LEU A 47 3.67 -0.65 12.69
C LEU A 47 4.96 -0.41 11.88
N TYR A 48 6.11 -0.82 12.42
CA TYR A 48 7.39 -0.74 11.73
C TYR A 48 7.46 -1.71 10.53
N LEU A 49 6.92 -2.92 10.67
CA LEU A 49 6.84 -3.87 9.58
C LEU A 49 5.95 -3.34 8.44
N LEU A 50 4.77 -2.81 8.77
CA LEU A 50 3.88 -2.17 7.80
C LEU A 50 4.55 -1.00 7.09
N GLU A 51 5.25 -0.13 7.84
CA GLU A 51 6.04 0.98 7.27
C GLU A 51 7.04 0.46 6.21
N LYS A 52 7.78 -0.63 6.51
CA LYS A 52 8.71 -1.25 5.57
C LYS A 52 8.01 -1.83 4.34
N ILE A 53 6.89 -2.53 4.53
CA ILE A 53 6.12 -3.12 3.43
C ILE A 53 5.63 -2.04 2.48
N PHE A 54 5.11 -0.92 3.00
CA PHE A 54 4.68 0.19 2.15
C PHE A 54 5.87 0.81 1.40
N VAL A 55 7.04 0.96 2.02
CA VAL A 55 8.26 1.43 1.32
C VAL A 55 8.65 0.48 0.18
N ILE A 56 8.63 -0.83 0.40
CA ILE A 56 8.94 -1.82 -0.64
C ILE A 56 7.94 -1.69 -1.80
N ASN A 57 6.66 -1.55 -1.50
CA ASN A 57 5.62 -1.39 -2.51
C ASN A 57 5.73 -0.07 -3.28
N ILE A 58 6.07 1.04 -2.63
CA ILE A 58 6.35 2.33 -3.29
C ILE A 58 7.50 2.15 -4.28
N ASN A 59 8.62 1.59 -3.83
CA ASN A 59 9.79 1.36 -4.68
C ASN A 59 9.48 0.42 -5.85
N SER A 60 8.71 -0.64 -5.61
CA SER A 60 8.28 -1.57 -6.65
C SER A 60 7.37 -0.90 -7.69
N THR A 61 6.46 -0.03 -7.25
CA THR A 61 5.55 0.71 -8.12
C THR A 61 6.31 1.70 -9.00
N VAL A 62 7.24 2.47 -8.41
CA VAL A 62 8.14 3.37 -9.14
C VAL A 62 8.99 2.60 -10.16
N LYS A 63 9.58 1.47 -9.76
CA LYS A 63 10.36 0.62 -10.68
C LYS A 63 9.51 0.10 -11.84
N THR A 64 8.26 -0.28 -11.56
CA THR A 64 7.31 -0.74 -12.59
C THR A 64 7.04 0.38 -13.60
N TYR A 65 6.72 1.58 -13.12
CA TYR A 65 6.50 2.75 -13.98
C TYR A 65 7.72 3.07 -14.86
N ARG A 66 8.93 3.10 -14.30
CA ARG A 66 10.17 3.31 -15.06
C ARG A 66 10.35 2.28 -16.16
N ASN A 67 10.15 1.01 -15.85
CA ASN A 67 10.29 -0.07 -16.81
C ASN A 67 9.24 0.01 -17.93
N ILE A 68 8.02 0.48 -17.62
CA ILE A 68 6.98 0.75 -18.63
C ILE A 68 7.41 1.90 -19.53
N LYS A 69 7.89 3.03 -18.97
CA LYS A 69 8.45 4.15 -19.74
C LYS A 69 9.57 3.70 -20.68
N VAL A 70 10.52 2.90 -20.19
CA VAL A 70 11.60 2.35 -21.02
C VAL A 70 11.05 1.46 -22.14
N PHE A 71 10.07 0.62 -21.84
CA PHE A 71 9.44 -0.19 -22.88
C PHE A 71 8.77 0.67 -23.96
N ILE A 72 8.00 1.68 -23.59
CA ILE A 72 7.32 2.57 -24.54
C ILE A 72 8.36 3.35 -25.36
N ASN A 73 9.29 4.03 -24.69
CA ASN A 73 10.21 4.97 -25.33
C ASN A 73 11.26 4.28 -26.20
N GLU A 74 11.75 3.11 -25.79
CA GLU A 74 12.84 2.42 -26.50
C GLU A 74 12.30 1.26 -27.33
N LYS A 75 11.69 0.26 -26.68
CA LYS A 75 11.37 -1.03 -27.34
C LYS A 75 10.20 -0.90 -28.31
N LEU A 76 9.11 -0.27 -27.88
CA LEU A 76 7.92 -0.09 -28.70
C LEU A 76 8.20 0.87 -29.86
N SER A 77 8.85 2.01 -29.58
CA SER A 77 9.32 2.94 -30.62
C SER A 77 10.21 2.27 -31.67
N GLN A 78 11.16 1.43 -31.23
CA GLN A 78 12.02 0.69 -32.15
C GLN A 78 11.21 -0.30 -33.00
N THR A 79 10.25 -1.02 -32.42
CA THR A 79 9.35 -1.90 -33.17
C THR A 79 8.53 -1.15 -34.21
N ILE A 80 7.98 0.01 -33.87
CA ILE A 80 7.24 0.87 -34.81
C ILE A 80 8.14 1.32 -35.97
N ASN A 81 9.36 1.77 -35.68
CA ASN A 81 10.32 2.17 -36.72
C ASN A 81 10.69 1.00 -37.63
N ASN A 82 10.85 -0.20 -37.07
CA ASN A 82 11.12 -1.42 -37.85
C ASN A 82 9.95 -1.76 -38.80
N VAL A 83 8.70 -1.54 -38.38
CA VAL A 83 7.53 -1.72 -39.26
C VAL A 83 7.61 -0.79 -40.47
N ASP A 84 7.97 0.48 -40.28
CA ASP A 84 8.14 1.44 -41.37
C ASP A 84 9.24 1.03 -42.35
N GLU A 85 10.37 0.55 -41.85
CA GLU A 85 11.47 0.07 -42.69
C GLU A 85 11.10 -1.17 -43.50
N LEU A 86 10.42 -2.14 -42.88
CA LEU A 86 9.96 -3.35 -43.56
C LEU A 86 8.88 -3.03 -44.59
N ASN A 87 8.02 -2.06 -44.30
CA ASN A 87 7.02 -1.59 -45.24
C ASN A 87 7.65 -0.99 -46.50
N LYS A 88 8.70 -0.17 -46.38
CA LYS A 88 9.45 0.36 -47.52
C LYS A 88 10.13 -0.72 -48.36
N LYS A 89 10.49 -1.85 -47.75
CA LYS A 89 11.11 -3.00 -48.42
C LYS A 89 10.09 -3.96 -49.04
N GLY A 90 8.79 -3.70 -48.90
CA GLY A 90 7.73 -4.58 -49.43
C GLY A 90 7.58 -5.90 -48.66
N VAL A 91 7.99 -5.94 -47.39
CA VAL A 91 7.99 -7.16 -46.56
C VAL A 91 6.98 -7.00 -45.42
N TYR A 92 6.29 -8.09 -45.08
CA TYR A 92 5.40 -8.14 -43.92
C TYR A 92 6.19 -7.93 -42.63
N ALA A 93 5.70 -7.03 -41.78
CA ALA A 93 6.34 -6.70 -40.53
C ALA A 93 5.86 -7.66 -39.44
N ILE A 94 6.74 -8.57 -39.05
CA ILE A 94 6.52 -9.51 -37.96
C ILE A 94 7.61 -9.23 -36.92
N SER A 95 7.30 -8.40 -35.94
CA SER A 95 8.23 -8.08 -34.85
C SER A 95 7.72 -8.67 -33.54
N THR A 96 8.63 -9.33 -32.82
CA THR A 96 8.40 -9.86 -31.47
C THR A 96 8.99 -8.89 -30.45
N ALA A 97 8.34 -7.75 -30.24
CA ALA A 97 8.54 -7.05 -28.98
C ALA A 97 7.88 -7.90 -27.87
N PHE A 98 8.48 -7.88 -26.68
CA PHE A 98 7.91 -8.51 -25.50
C PHE A 98 7.56 -7.43 -24.50
N PHE A 99 6.32 -7.44 -24.04
CA PHE A 99 5.92 -6.61 -22.91
C PHE A 99 6.70 -7.08 -21.67
N PRO A 100 7.29 -6.17 -20.86
CA PRO A 100 8.12 -6.58 -19.75
C PRO A 100 7.29 -7.38 -18.73
N ARG A 101 7.88 -8.41 -18.13
CA ARG A 101 7.27 -9.03 -16.95
C ARG A 101 7.54 -8.15 -15.74
N PHE A 102 6.48 -7.60 -15.16
CA PHE A 102 6.55 -6.81 -13.95
C PHE A 102 6.30 -7.71 -12.73
N SER A 103 7.12 -7.53 -11.69
CA SER A 103 6.82 -8.10 -10.38
C SER A 103 6.11 -7.01 -9.59
N ILE A 104 4.78 -7.03 -9.62
CA ILE A 104 3.97 -6.17 -8.78
C ILE A 104 3.83 -6.89 -7.45
N HIS A 105 4.35 -6.28 -6.40
CA HIS A 105 4.16 -6.80 -5.05
C HIS A 105 2.70 -6.56 -4.66
N ILE A 106 1.96 -7.66 -4.51
CA ILE A 106 0.63 -7.63 -3.92
C ILE A 106 0.82 -7.60 -2.40
N VAL A 107 0.15 -6.66 -1.73
CA VAL A 107 0.18 -6.61 -0.27
C VAL A 107 -0.68 -7.76 0.25
N ASP A 108 -0.06 -8.63 1.04
CA ASP A 108 -0.68 -9.86 1.54
C ASP A 108 -1.79 -9.56 2.57
N GLU A 109 -2.92 -10.26 2.46
CA GLU A 109 -4.04 -10.15 3.39
C GLU A 109 -3.66 -10.50 4.83
N ARG A 110 -2.62 -11.32 5.04
CA ARG A 110 -2.08 -11.64 6.37
C ARG A 110 -1.67 -10.40 7.16
N PHE A 111 -1.41 -9.27 6.50
CA PHE A 111 -1.12 -8.01 7.19
C PHE A 111 -2.36 -7.40 7.87
N MET A 112 -3.59 -7.80 7.48
CA MET A 112 -4.83 -7.38 8.16
C MET A 112 -4.95 -7.96 9.56
N ASP A 113 -4.34 -9.13 9.82
CA ASP A 113 -4.33 -9.74 11.16
C ASP A 113 -3.40 -8.99 12.13
N MET A 114 -2.54 -8.10 11.61
CA MET A 114 -1.64 -7.30 12.43
C MET A 114 -2.41 -6.22 13.16
N ARG A 115 -2.66 -6.45 14.45
CA ARG A 115 -3.29 -5.46 15.32
C ARG A 115 -2.42 -4.20 15.43
N THR A 116 -2.77 -3.15 14.70
CA THR A 116 -2.15 -1.81 14.81
C THR A 116 -2.84 -0.97 15.88
N GLY A 117 -4.12 -1.25 16.12
CA GLY A 117 -4.94 -0.54 17.10
C GLY A 117 -5.50 0.80 16.59
N SER A 118 -5.47 1.03 15.27
CA SER A 118 -6.02 2.20 14.60
C SER A 118 -6.91 1.78 13.43
N ASP A 119 -8.22 1.90 13.61
CA ASP A 119 -9.21 1.57 12.58
C ASP A 119 -8.96 2.32 11.25
N TYR A 120 -8.45 3.55 11.33
CA TYR A 120 -8.06 4.33 10.15
C TYR A 120 -6.90 3.69 9.38
N LEU A 121 -5.90 3.14 10.08
CA LEU A 121 -4.77 2.48 9.40
C LEU A 121 -5.20 1.11 8.84
N GLU A 122 -6.10 0.42 9.52
CA GLU A 122 -6.70 -0.84 9.06
C GLU A 122 -7.52 -0.62 7.79
N ASP A 123 -8.32 0.45 7.72
CA ASP A 123 -9.06 0.86 6.53
C ASP A 123 -8.14 1.24 5.36
N ARG A 124 -7.08 2.02 5.61
CA ARG A 124 -6.07 2.34 4.58
C ARG A 124 -5.31 1.10 4.10
N LEU A 125 -5.02 0.15 4.99
CA LEU A 125 -4.37 -1.11 4.62
C LEU A 125 -5.28 -1.95 3.71
N LEU A 126 -6.58 -2.02 4.00
CA LEU A 126 -7.57 -2.69 3.15
C LEU A 126 -7.61 -2.06 1.75
N GLN A 127 -7.70 -0.73 1.66
CA GLN A 127 -7.65 -0.02 0.37
C GLN A 127 -6.37 -0.31 -0.41
N VAL A 128 -5.22 -0.34 0.29
CA VAL A 128 -3.92 -0.68 -0.32
C VAL A 128 -3.91 -2.12 -0.83
N ILE A 129 -4.45 -3.09 -0.08
CA ILE A 129 -4.51 -4.49 -0.50
C ILE A 129 -5.38 -4.64 -1.75
N GLU A 130 -6.58 -4.08 -1.74
CA GLU A 130 -7.52 -4.12 -2.88
C GLU A 130 -6.88 -3.51 -4.13
N ILE A 131 -6.37 -2.28 -4.03
CA ILE A 131 -5.78 -1.59 -5.18
C ILE A 131 -4.47 -2.25 -5.62
N SER A 132 -3.72 -2.91 -4.73
CA SER A 132 -2.53 -3.67 -5.15
C SER A 132 -2.88 -4.85 -6.06
N LYS A 133 -4.02 -5.50 -5.83
CA LYS A 133 -4.52 -6.60 -6.68
C LYS A 133 -5.04 -6.05 -8.01
N ASP A 134 -5.82 -4.98 -7.97
CA ASP A 134 -6.35 -4.34 -9.18
C ASP A 134 -5.22 -3.81 -10.07
N PHE A 135 -4.19 -3.22 -9.45
CA PHE A 135 -3.00 -2.76 -10.17
C PHE A 135 -2.25 -3.93 -10.83
N ALA A 136 -2.09 -5.06 -10.12
CA ALA A 136 -1.48 -6.26 -10.69
C ALA A 136 -2.28 -6.79 -11.90
N LEU A 137 -3.60 -6.90 -11.76
CA LEU A 137 -4.50 -7.35 -12.81
C LEU A 137 -4.51 -6.40 -14.02
N SER A 138 -4.47 -5.09 -13.78
CA SER A 138 -4.42 -4.09 -14.85
C SER A 138 -3.16 -4.24 -15.70
N ILE A 139 -1.99 -4.42 -15.08
CA ILE A 139 -0.73 -4.60 -15.81
C ILE A 139 -0.68 -5.96 -16.52
N ASP A 140 -1.20 -7.02 -15.91
CA ASP A 140 -1.33 -8.33 -16.58
C ASP A 140 -2.29 -8.25 -17.79
N SER A 141 -3.39 -7.50 -17.69
CA SER A 141 -4.31 -7.28 -18.81
C SER A 141 -3.63 -6.53 -19.97
N LEU A 142 -2.84 -5.48 -19.69
CA LEU A 142 -2.06 -4.78 -20.72
C LEU A 142 -1.07 -5.73 -21.42
N ARG A 143 -0.44 -6.65 -20.66
CA ARG A 143 0.42 -7.68 -21.24
C ARG A 143 -0.36 -8.58 -22.18
N GLU A 144 -1.49 -9.12 -21.74
CA GLU A 144 -2.32 -10.02 -22.54
C GLU A 144 -2.82 -9.36 -23.82
N GLN A 145 -3.25 -8.09 -23.75
CA GLN A 145 -3.68 -7.31 -24.91
C GLN A 145 -2.52 -7.11 -25.91
N PHE A 146 -1.31 -6.85 -25.41
CA PHE A 146 -0.13 -6.73 -26.25
C PHE A 146 0.22 -8.05 -26.96
N GLU A 147 0.29 -9.14 -26.20
CA GLU A 147 0.60 -10.47 -26.73
C GLU A 147 -0.45 -10.91 -27.76
N PHE A 148 -1.73 -10.65 -27.49
CA PHE A 148 -2.82 -10.89 -28.43
C PHE A 148 -2.66 -10.08 -29.71
N THR A 149 -2.35 -8.79 -29.61
CA THR A 149 -2.13 -7.91 -30.77
C THR A 149 -0.99 -8.40 -31.65
N VAL A 150 0.17 -8.71 -31.05
CA VAL A 150 1.34 -9.25 -31.77
C VAL A 150 1.00 -10.57 -32.45
N LYS A 151 0.29 -11.47 -31.75
CA LYS A 151 -0.12 -12.76 -32.30
C LYS A 151 -1.10 -12.62 -33.47
N GLN A 152 -2.12 -11.77 -33.35
CA GLN A 152 -3.08 -11.54 -34.41
C GLN A 152 -2.39 -11.01 -35.69
N GLN A 153 -1.42 -10.11 -35.53
CA GLN A 153 -0.66 -9.56 -36.65
C GLN A 153 0.30 -10.58 -37.26
N TYR A 154 0.91 -11.44 -36.43
CA TYR A 154 1.67 -12.60 -36.91
C TYR A 154 0.80 -13.54 -37.76
N ASP A 155 -0.41 -13.85 -37.31
CA ASP A 155 -1.34 -14.75 -38.02
C ASP A 155 -1.81 -14.13 -39.34
N MET A 156 -2.08 -12.81 -39.37
CA MET A 156 -2.43 -12.09 -40.60
C MET A 156 -1.29 -12.09 -41.62
N ALA A 157 -0.05 -11.84 -41.17
CA ALA A 157 1.12 -11.80 -42.01
C ALA A 157 1.51 -13.20 -42.56
N SER A 158 1.50 -14.22 -41.70
CA SER A 158 1.87 -15.60 -42.08
C SER A 158 0.89 -16.21 -43.08
N ASN A 159 -0.41 -15.97 -42.91
CA ASN A 159 -1.46 -16.44 -43.81
C ASN A 159 -1.73 -15.49 -45.00
N LYS A 160 -1.04 -14.35 -45.07
CA LYS A 160 -1.21 -13.32 -46.12
C LYS A 160 -2.68 -12.92 -46.32
N LEU A 161 -3.40 -12.75 -45.21
CA LEU A 161 -4.85 -12.45 -45.24
C LEU A 161 -5.16 -11.06 -45.80
N ASN A 162 -4.19 -10.15 -45.78
CA ASN A 162 -4.26 -8.79 -46.31
C ASN A 162 -3.04 -8.49 -47.19
N SER A 163 -3.10 -7.41 -47.97
CA SER A 163 -1.90 -6.89 -48.64
C SER A 163 -0.85 -6.49 -47.59
N GLN A 164 0.42 -6.68 -47.94
CA GLN A 164 1.55 -6.35 -47.06
C GLN A 164 1.52 -4.91 -46.55
N GLN A 165 1.14 -3.96 -47.42
CA GLN A 165 1.02 -2.55 -47.03
C GLN A 165 -0.11 -2.32 -46.03
N ALA A 166 -1.29 -2.95 -46.23
CA ALA A 166 -2.42 -2.82 -45.32
C ALA A 166 -2.12 -3.45 -43.95
N GLN A 167 -1.51 -4.63 -43.93
CA GLN A 167 -1.13 -5.31 -42.68
C GLN A 167 -0.09 -4.49 -41.89
N ASN A 168 0.94 -3.96 -42.54
CA ASN A 168 1.95 -3.14 -41.88
C ASN A 168 1.37 -1.83 -41.33
N MET A 169 0.47 -1.17 -42.07
CA MET A 169 -0.20 0.04 -41.61
C MET A 169 -1.07 -0.25 -40.37
N GLN A 170 -1.89 -1.31 -40.42
CA GLN A 170 -2.71 -1.73 -39.29
C GLN A 170 -1.86 -2.09 -38.07
N TYR A 171 -0.77 -2.84 -38.27
CA TYR A 171 0.11 -3.22 -37.16
C TYR A 171 0.74 -2.00 -36.50
N LYS A 172 1.20 -1.03 -37.30
CA LYS A 172 1.75 0.23 -36.79
C LYS A 172 0.73 1.02 -35.97
N GLU A 173 -0.49 1.18 -36.47
CA GLU A 173 -1.56 1.89 -35.76
C GLU A 173 -1.88 1.24 -34.42
N LEU A 174 -1.97 -0.10 -34.39
CA LEU A 174 -2.21 -0.85 -33.15
C LEU A 174 -1.08 -0.68 -32.14
N LEU A 175 0.18 -0.69 -32.57
CA LEU A 175 1.33 -0.47 -31.69
C LEU A 175 1.37 0.96 -31.13
N GLN A 176 1.02 1.95 -31.96
CA GLN A 176 0.95 3.35 -31.54
C GLN A 176 -0.18 3.59 -30.54
N GLU A 177 -1.35 3.01 -30.79
CA GLU A 177 -2.49 3.10 -29.88
C GLU A 177 -2.21 2.39 -28.55
N PHE A 178 -1.60 1.20 -28.62
CA PHE A 178 -1.16 0.49 -27.42
C PHE A 178 -0.21 1.34 -26.57
N GLY A 179 0.77 1.99 -27.18
CA GLY A 179 1.69 2.89 -26.46
C GLY A 179 0.97 4.02 -25.73
N ARG A 180 -0.02 4.63 -26.38
CA ARG A 180 -0.85 5.70 -25.77
C ARG A 180 -1.69 5.21 -24.60
N VAL A 181 -2.37 4.08 -24.78
CA VAL A 181 -3.22 3.49 -23.74
C VAL A 181 -2.38 3.09 -22.53
N VAL A 182 -1.26 2.40 -22.75
CA VAL A 182 -0.36 1.99 -21.66
C VAL A 182 0.18 3.21 -20.91
N GLU A 183 0.62 4.25 -21.61
CA GLU A 183 1.14 5.46 -20.97
C GLU A 183 0.09 6.13 -20.09
N HIS A 184 -1.13 6.32 -20.62
CA HIS A 184 -2.23 6.95 -19.91
C HIS A 184 -2.67 6.13 -18.68
N ASP A 185 -3.02 4.86 -18.89
CA ASP A 185 -3.61 4.01 -17.86
C ASP A 185 -2.60 3.69 -16.76
N THR A 186 -1.34 3.42 -17.13
CA THR A 186 -0.29 3.16 -16.14
C THR A 186 -0.06 4.40 -15.27
N LYS A 187 -0.02 5.59 -15.87
CA LYS A 187 0.29 6.83 -15.14
C LYS A 187 -0.75 7.14 -14.06
N GLU A 188 -2.03 7.11 -14.40
CA GLU A 188 -3.11 7.38 -13.44
C GLU A 188 -3.21 6.30 -12.35
N ASN A 189 -3.07 5.03 -12.74
CA ASN A 189 -3.09 3.91 -11.78
C ASN A 189 -1.91 3.97 -10.81
N VAL A 190 -0.70 4.26 -11.31
CA VAL A 190 0.51 4.44 -10.49
C VAL A 190 0.34 5.61 -9.52
N LYS A 191 -0.15 6.76 -9.98
CA LYS A 191 -0.36 7.95 -9.15
C LYS A 191 -1.34 7.67 -8.01
N THR A 192 -2.45 7.01 -8.33
CA THR A 192 -3.48 6.61 -7.35
C THR A 192 -2.93 5.63 -6.32
N TYR A 193 -2.23 4.59 -6.77
CA TYR A 193 -1.68 3.58 -5.88
C TYR A 193 -0.57 4.15 -4.98
N LEU A 194 0.34 4.98 -5.53
CA LEU A 194 1.37 5.67 -4.77
C LEU A 194 0.78 6.58 -3.69
N LYS A 195 -0.29 7.32 -4.01
CA LYS A 195 -0.98 8.17 -3.02
C LYS A 195 -1.43 7.33 -1.82
N LEU A 196 -2.10 6.21 -2.04
CA LEU A 196 -2.58 5.34 -0.95
C LEU A 196 -1.45 4.72 -0.13
N LEU A 197 -0.38 4.25 -0.79
CA LEU A 197 0.80 3.72 -0.11
C LEU A 197 1.47 4.78 0.77
N VAL A 198 1.60 6.01 0.28
CA VAL A 198 2.19 7.13 1.04
C VAL A 198 1.30 7.51 2.22
N TYR A 199 -0.03 7.57 2.04
CA TYR A 199 -0.99 7.77 3.13
C TYR A 199 -0.83 6.71 4.22
N ALA A 200 -0.85 5.43 3.86
CA ALA A 200 -0.73 4.32 4.80
C ALA A 200 0.63 4.32 5.53
N ARG A 201 1.73 4.57 4.80
CA ARG A 201 3.10 4.68 5.35
C ARG A 201 3.23 5.82 6.35
N ILE A 202 2.81 7.02 5.98
CA ILE A 202 2.92 8.20 6.85
C ILE A 202 2.05 8.02 8.09
N THR A 203 0.89 7.41 7.95
CA THR A 203 0.01 7.05 9.07
C THR A 203 0.69 6.07 10.02
N ALA A 204 1.23 4.95 9.50
CA ALA A 204 1.94 3.96 10.31
C ALA A 204 3.12 4.58 11.08
N ASN A 205 3.94 5.38 10.40
CA ASN A 205 5.07 6.10 11.00
C ASN A 205 4.61 7.13 12.04
N THR A 206 3.51 7.84 11.78
CA THR A 206 2.96 8.84 12.70
C THR A 206 2.42 8.20 13.97
N ILE A 207 1.69 7.09 13.86
CA ILE A 207 1.23 6.29 15.01
C ILE A 207 2.43 5.78 15.81
N ARG A 208 3.46 5.26 15.13
CA ARG A 208 4.69 4.76 15.76
C ARG A 208 5.41 5.84 16.57
N LYS A 209 5.54 7.06 16.02
CA LYS A 209 6.21 8.19 16.68
C LYS A 209 5.40 8.79 17.84
N LEU A 210 4.08 8.93 17.67
CA LEU A 210 3.22 9.48 18.73
C LEU A 210 2.95 8.45 19.84
N GLY A 211 2.98 7.17 19.49
CA GLY A 211 2.51 6.08 20.33
C GLY A 211 0.99 5.90 20.24
N ILE A 212 0.54 4.64 20.26
CA ILE A 212 -0.86 4.29 20.03
C ILE A 212 -1.82 4.91 21.05
N LEU A 213 -1.38 5.14 22.28
CA LEU A 213 -2.20 5.76 23.32
C LEU A 213 -2.47 7.23 22.99
N HIS A 214 -1.43 8.00 22.66
CA HIS A 214 -1.57 9.40 22.24
C HIS A 214 -2.33 9.52 20.93
N TRP A 215 -2.10 8.62 19.97
CA TRP A 215 -2.89 8.56 18.74
C TRP A 215 -4.39 8.41 19.07
N ARG A 216 -4.74 7.42 19.89
CA ARG A 216 -6.12 7.18 20.29
C ARG A 216 -6.72 8.30 21.11
N LEU A 217 -5.93 9.02 21.92
CA LEU A 217 -6.39 10.16 22.73
C LEU A 217 -6.56 11.43 21.90
N LYS A 218 -5.61 11.70 20.99
CA LYS A 218 -5.60 12.88 20.12
C LYS A 218 -6.72 12.84 19.08
N PHE A 219 -6.96 11.65 18.52
CA PHE A 219 -8.06 11.39 17.60
C PHE A 219 -9.20 10.65 18.32
N ARG A 220 -9.26 10.77 19.66
CA ARG A 220 -10.43 10.37 20.44
C ARG A 220 -11.47 11.43 20.23
N HIS A 221 -12.69 10.98 20.03
CA HIS A 221 -13.84 11.86 20.10
C HIS A 221 -14.67 11.51 21.34
N SER A 222 -15.25 12.53 21.96
CA SER A 222 -16.20 12.41 23.05
C SER A 222 -17.49 11.80 22.51
N PHE A 223 -17.80 10.58 22.95
CA PHE A 223 -19.05 9.92 22.59
C PHE A 223 -20.23 10.69 23.19
N ARG A 224 -21.13 11.17 22.34
CA ARG A 224 -22.57 11.22 22.65
C ARG A 224 -23.23 10.14 21.80
N CYS A 225 -24.07 9.32 22.43
CA CYS A 225 -24.72 8.17 21.82
C CYS A 225 -25.30 8.50 20.43
N PHE A 226 -24.92 7.76 19.39
CA PHE A 226 -25.48 7.91 18.05
C PHE A 226 -26.90 7.32 18.03
N LYS A 227 -27.87 8.06 17.47
CA LYS A 227 -29.27 7.63 17.44
C LYS A 227 -29.56 6.63 16.31
N ASN A 228 -28.76 6.61 15.24
CA ASN A 228 -28.91 5.68 14.12
C ASN A 228 -27.57 5.39 13.41
N LYS A 229 -27.59 4.48 12.43
CA LYS A 229 -26.41 4.05 11.65
C LYS A 229 -25.87 5.14 10.70
N GLU A 230 -26.73 6.02 10.20
CA GLU A 230 -26.34 7.15 9.34
C GLU A 230 -25.52 8.18 10.11
N ASP A 231 -25.94 8.53 11.34
CA ASP A 231 -25.21 9.43 12.24
C ASP A 231 -23.84 8.86 12.59
N PHE A 232 -23.74 7.53 12.76
CA PHE A 232 -22.47 6.85 13.00
C PHE A 232 -21.54 6.92 11.77
N ASN A 233 -22.06 6.69 10.56
CA ASN A 233 -21.27 6.75 9.32
C ASN A 233 -20.78 8.18 9.05
N LYS A 234 -21.68 9.17 9.10
CA LYS A 234 -21.34 10.60 8.95
C LYS A 234 -20.27 11.04 9.95
N TYR A 235 -20.30 10.49 11.16
CA TYR A 235 -19.31 10.74 12.19
C TYR A 235 -17.98 10.02 11.96
N ARG A 236 -17.99 8.76 11.53
CA ARG A 236 -16.77 8.01 11.18
C ARG A 236 -15.99 8.75 10.11
N ASP A 237 -16.70 9.23 9.09
CA ASP A 237 -16.10 9.96 7.97
C ASP A 237 -15.47 11.28 8.49
N SER A 238 -16.14 12.00 9.41
CA SER A 238 -15.54 13.20 10.04
C SER A 238 -14.25 12.95 10.85
N LYS A 239 -14.11 11.76 11.48
CA LYS A 239 -12.88 11.37 12.18
C LYS A 239 -11.74 11.11 11.19
N PHE A 240 -12.05 10.48 10.05
CA PHE A 240 -11.07 10.21 9.00
C PHE A 240 -10.62 11.51 8.35
N ASP A 241 -11.52 12.47 8.13
CA ASP A 241 -11.19 13.81 7.63
C ASP A 241 -10.21 14.56 8.55
N ILE A 242 -10.39 14.47 9.87
CA ILE A 242 -9.46 15.11 10.83
C ILE A 242 -8.08 14.48 10.75
N ILE A 243 -8.01 13.16 10.61
CA ILE A 243 -6.73 12.44 10.45
C ILE A 243 -6.08 12.82 9.12
N ASP A 244 -6.86 12.82 8.02
CA ASP A 244 -6.40 13.20 6.69
C ASP A 244 -5.82 14.61 6.72
N ASN A 245 -6.55 15.61 7.21
CA ASN A 245 -6.07 16.98 7.37
C ASN A 245 -4.78 17.08 8.22
N PHE A 246 -4.66 16.23 9.24
CA PHE A 246 -3.46 16.21 10.10
C PHE A 246 -2.20 15.71 9.39
N ILE A 247 -2.34 14.74 8.47
CA ILE A 247 -1.21 14.13 7.76
C ILE A 247 -1.02 14.65 6.33
N GLN A 248 -2.01 15.35 5.78
CA GLN A 248 -2.09 15.77 4.38
C GLN A 248 -0.83 16.49 3.91
N ASN A 249 -0.36 17.51 4.64
CA ASN A 249 0.85 18.25 4.25
C ASN A 249 2.09 17.35 4.10
N LYS A 250 2.22 16.32 4.95
CA LYS A 250 3.34 15.37 4.85
C LYS A 250 3.16 14.44 3.67
N VAL A 251 1.92 13.99 3.45
CA VAL A 251 1.57 13.11 2.32
C VAL A 251 1.78 13.82 1.00
N GLU A 252 1.25 15.03 0.83
CA GLU A 252 1.41 15.82 -0.38
C GLU A 252 2.87 16.13 -0.65
N LYS A 253 3.65 16.49 0.37
CA LYS A 253 5.08 16.72 0.21
C LYS A 253 5.79 15.48 -0.32
N GLU A 254 5.63 14.33 0.35
CA GLU A 254 6.34 13.11 -0.04
C GLU A 254 5.85 12.58 -1.40
N LEU A 255 4.55 12.63 -1.66
CA LEU A 255 3.99 12.24 -2.95
C LEU A 255 4.54 13.14 -4.06
N ASN A 256 4.55 14.46 -3.87
CA ASN A 256 5.10 15.39 -4.86
C ASN A 256 6.59 15.18 -5.09
N ASP A 257 7.36 14.88 -4.03
CA ASP A 257 8.79 14.57 -4.15
C ASP A 257 9.01 13.31 -5.01
N ILE A 258 8.22 12.25 -4.79
CA ILE A 258 8.24 11.03 -5.61
C ILE A 258 7.82 11.33 -7.05
N LEU A 259 6.67 11.98 -7.25
CA LEU A 259 6.11 12.24 -8.58
C LEU A 259 7.06 13.11 -9.42
N LYS A 260 7.71 14.12 -8.82
CA LYS A 260 8.69 14.96 -9.50
C LYS A 260 9.97 14.20 -9.84
N ALA A 261 10.47 13.37 -8.93
CA ALA A 261 11.68 12.58 -9.17
C ALA A 261 11.51 11.58 -10.32
N GLU A 262 10.29 11.11 -10.55
CA GLU A 262 9.96 10.10 -11.57
C GLU A 262 9.30 10.67 -12.84
N GLU A 263 9.13 11.99 -12.90
CA GLU A 263 8.41 12.68 -13.97
C GLU A 263 7.02 12.07 -14.21
N ILE A 264 6.28 11.85 -13.12
CA ILE A 264 4.87 11.43 -13.11
C ILE A 264 4.04 12.69 -12.87
N ASN A 265 3.81 13.51 -13.91
CA ASN A 265 3.04 14.76 -13.79
C ASN A 265 1.53 14.54 -13.97
#